data_AF-A0A8S0PPH1-F1
#
_entry.id   AF-A0A8S0PPH1-F1
#
_cell.length_a   1.000
_cell.length_b   1.000
_cell.length_c   1.000
_cell.angle_alpha   90.00
_cell.angle_beta   90.00
_cell.angle_gamma   90.00
#
_symmetry.space_group_name_H-M   'P 1'
#
loop_
_entity.id
_entity.type
_entity.pdbx_description
1 polymer ?
#
loop_
_entity_poly.entity_id
_entity_poly.type
_entity_poly.pdbx_seq_one_letter_code
_entity_poly.pdbx_strand_id
1 'polypeptide(L)'
;MNMGYWRTISSSEKKDLMDEITMNFEIDMKDSKLANYINRLYNGRYRVFKVELSAYYKLQKTHENALANPPLEMLDRGVNQWVDLCNHLNSNKFKKASSSNIVNRSKKYNHRTGSRPFSYIVEKMVEDGLKFSEVNTFEFAYSGNNKCWTWNAAKAQHDEMFVKEHEYLIERAKEQQLPEDIPLEEMPIDDLHAEINIMMPVLGTKPGRRILGLGGGHL
;
A
#
# COMPACT_ATOMS: atom_id res chain seq x y z
N MET A 1 -17.32 -18.92 7.31
CA MET A 1 -16.81 -18.53 5.97
C MET A 1 -15.30 -18.51 6.07
N ASN A 2 -14.54 -19.13 5.16
CA ASN A 2 -13.09 -18.91 5.16
C ASN A 2 -12.85 -17.41 4.94
N MET A 3 -12.34 -16.67 5.93
CA MET A 3 -12.09 -15.23 5.80
C MET A 3 -10.87 -14.91 4.95
N GLY A 4 -10.16 -15.94 4.50
CA GLY A 4 -9.03 -15.85 3.60
C GLY A 4 -9.39 -15.50 2.16
N TYR A 5 -8.41 -15.68 1.28
CA TYR A 5 -8.54 -15.41 -0.14
C TYR A 5 -9.16 -16.63 -0.84
N TRP A 6 -9.73 -16.47 -2.04
CA TRP A 6 -10.22 -17.61 -2.81
C TRP A 6 -9.19 -18.75 -2.91
N ARG A 7 -7.90 -18.41 -3.05
CA ARG A 7 -6.79 -19.37 -3.06
C ARG A 7 -6.68 -20.24 -1.79
N THR A 8 -7.17 -19.79 -0.65
CA THR A 8 -7.08 -20.51 0.65
C THR A 8 -8.29 -21.39 0.93
N ILE A 9 -9.35 -21.31 0.13
CA ILE A 9 -10.48 -22.24 0.18
C ILE A 9 -9.99 -23.61 -0.30
N SER A 10 -10.42 -24.68 0.37
CA SER A 10 -9.97 -26.04 0.07
C SER A 10 -10.39 -26.45 -1.35
N SER A 11 -9.63 -27.37 -1.95
CA SER A 11 -9.96 -27.89 -3.28
C SER A 11 -11.29 -28.64 -3.28
N SER A 12 -11.69 -29.27 -2.17
CA SER A 12 -12.98 -29.95 -2.05
C SER A 12 -14.15 -28.96 -2.10
N GLU A 13 -14.09 -27.87 -1.34
CA GLU A 13 -15.16 -26.84 -1.37
C GLU A 13 -15.27 -26.15 -2.74
N LYS A 14 -14.16 -26.03 -3.47
CA LYS A 14 -14.18 -25.50 -4.84
C LYS A 14 -14.72 -26.51 -5.84
N LYS A 15 -14.53 -27.81 -5.58
CA LYS A 15 -14.94 -28.87 -6.49
C LYS A 15 -16.45 -28.87 -6.66
N ASP A 16 -17.21 -28.73 -5.58
CA ASP A 16 -18.68 -28.69 -5.66
C ASP A 16 -19.19 -27.57 -6.57
N LEU A 17 -18.56 -26.38 -6.49
CA LEU A 17 -18.87 -25.25 -7.37
C LEU A 17 -18.49 -25.57 -8.82
N MET A 18 -17.32 -26.14 -9.04
CA MET A 18 -16.85 -26.51 -10.39
C MET A 18 -17.76 -27.57 -11.03
N ASP A 19 -18.19 -28.56 -10.25
CA ASP A 19 -19.10 -29.62 -10.67
C ASP A 19 -20.46 -29.02 -11.08
N GLU A 20 -20.98 -28.06 -10.31
CA GLU A 20 -22.21 -27.31 -10.65
C GLU A 20 -22.11 -26.57 -11.99
N ILE A 21 -20.97 -25.93 -12.28
CA ILE A 21 -20.76 -25.28 -13.58
C ILE A 21 -20.73 -26.31 -14.71
N THR A 22 -20.05 -27.44 -14.53
CA THR A 22 -19.99 -28.47 -15.58
C THR A 22 -21.32 -29.18 -15.82
N MET A 23 -22.21 -29.18 -14.82
CA MET A 23 -23.57 -29.70 -14.97
C MET A 23 -24.46 -28.73 -15.75
N ASN A 24 -24.32 -27.43 -15.52
CA ASN A 24 -25.17 -26.40 -16.12
C ASN A 24 -24.66 -25.90 -17.48
N PHE A 25 -23.39 -26.13 -17.79
CA PHE A 25 -22.74 -25.66 -19.01
C PHE A 25 -21.83 -26.75 -19.59
N GLU A 26 -21.83 -26.90 -20.92
CA GLU A 26 -20.93 -27.81 -21.65
C GLU A 26 -19.49 -27.28 -21.64
N ILE A 27 -18.81 -27.44 -20.51
CA ILE A 27 -17.47 -26.91 -20.26
C ILE A 27 -16.50 -28.07 -20.02
N ASP A 28 -15.48 -28.18 -20.87
CA ASP A 28 -14.39 -29.11 -20.65
C ASP A 28 -13.35 -28.54 -19.68
N MET A 29 -13.47 -28.92 -18.41
CA MET A 29 -12.51 -28.54 -17.36
C MET A 29 -11.12 -29.19 -17.53
N LYS A 30 -10.92 -30.10 -18.50
CA LYS A 30 -9.59 -30.61 -18.85
C LYS A 30 -8.77 -29.59 -19.63
N ASP A 31 -9.41 -28.63 -20.30
CA ASP A 31 -8.70 -27.49 -20.86
C ASP A 31 -8.20 -26.58 -19.73
N SER A 32 -6.90 -26.64 -19.48
CA SER A 32 -6.24 -25.83 -18.46
C SER A 32 -6.44 -24.32 -18.63
N LYS A 33 -6.58 -23.79 -19.85
CA LYS A 33 -6.82 -22.34 -20.06
C LYS A 33 -8.22 -21.97 -19.61
N LEU A 34 -9.21 -22.78 -19.99
CA LEU A 34 -10.60 -22.58 -19.62
C LEU A 34 -10.82 -22.75 -18.10
N ALA A 35 -10.27 -23.81 -17.51
CA ALA A 35 -10.33 -24.04 -16.06
C ALA A 35 -9.70 -22.88 -15.27
N ASN A 36 -8.55 -22.36 -15.71
CA ASN A 36 -7.92 -21.20 -15.10
C ASN A 36 -8.76 -19.93 -15.21
N TYR A 37 -9.40 -19.72 -16.37
CA TYR A 37 -10.30 -18.59 -16.58
C TYR A 37 -11.52 -18.66 -15.65
N ILE A 38 -12.17 -19.82 -15.54
CA ILE A 38 -13.32 -20.02 -14.65
C ILE A 38 -12.92 -19.83 -13.18
N ASN A 39 -11.78 -20.40 -12.77
CA ASN A 39 -11.25 -20.19 -11.42
C ASN A 39 -10.99 -18.70 -11.11
N ARG A 40 -10.56 -17.92 -12.11
CA ARG A 40 -10.42 -16.46 -11.98
C ARG A 40 -11.79 -15.78 -11.82
N LEU A 41 -12.82 -16.22 -12.55
CA LEU A 41 -14.18 -15.70 -12.40
C LEU A 41 -14.73 -15.97 -10.99
N TYR A 42 -14.57 -17.18 -10.47
CA TYR A 42 -14.96 -17.50 -9.10
C TYR A 42 -14.25 -16.64 -8.07
N ASN A 43 -12.94 -16.45 -8.20
CA ASN A 43 -12.20 -15.53 -7.33
C ASN A 43 -12.78 -14.11 -7.39
N GLY A 44 -13.10 -13.62 -8.59
CA GLY A 44 -13.77 -12.34 -8.80
C GLY A 44 -15.11 -12.26 -8.07
N ARG A 45 -16.02 -13.21 -8.33
CA ARG A 45 -17.35 -13.25 -7.70
C ARG A 45 -17.26 -13.38 -6.19
N TYR A 46 -16.36 -14.23 -5.68
CA TYR A 46 -16.14 -14.40 -4.24
C TYR A 46 -15.66 -13.10 -3.57
N ARG A 47 -14.80 -12.33 -4.23
CA ARG A 47 -14.39 -11.00 -3.72
C ARG A 47 -15.57 -10.03 -3.66
N VAL A 48 -16.38 -9.97 -4.73
CA VAL A 48 -17.56 -9.11 -4.79
C VAL A 48 -18.56 -9.49 -3.70
N PHE A 49 -18.86 -10.78 -3.56
CA PHE A 49 -19.77 -11.29 -2.54
C PHE A 49 -19.36 -10.88 -1.12
N LYS A 50 -18.08 -10.98 -0.77
CA LYS A 50 -17.59 -10.50 0.53
C LYS A 50 -17.76 -8.99 0.72
N VAL A 51 -17.62 -8.20 -0.34
CA VAL A 51 -17.84 -6.74 -0.29
C VAL A 51 -19.32 -6.44 -0.06
N GLU A 52 -20.22 -7.12 -0.77
CA GLU A 52 -21.67 -7.01 -0.60
C GLU A 52 -22.10 -7.34 0.84
N LEU A 53 -21.64 -8.46 1.38
CA LEU A 53 -21.91 -8.84 2.77
C LEU A 53 -21.33 -7.83 3.78
N SER A 54 -20.12 -7.31 3.53
CA SER A 54 -19.52 -6.27 4.38
C SER A 54 -20.28 -4.96 4.32
N ALA A 55 -20.87 -4.61 3.17
CA ALA A 55 -21.74 -3.45 3.01
C ALA A 55 -23.05 -3.66 3.77
N TYR A 56 -23.66 -4.84 3.62
CA TYR A 56 -24.86 -5.21 4.38
C TYR A 56 -24.64 -5.14 5.89
N TYR A 57 -23.53 -5.69 6.40
CA TYR A 57 -23.13 -5.59 7.81
C TYR A 57 -23.14 -4.14 8.32
N LYS A 58 -22.60 -3.20 7.53
CA LYS A 58 -22.55 -1.78 7.91
C LYS A 58 -23.95 -1.14 7.98
N LEU A 59 -24.90 -1.59 7.16
CA LEU A 59 -26.28 -1.09 7.18
C LEU A 59 -27.00 -1.43 8.50
N GLN A 60 -26.57 -2.50 9.17
CA GLN A 60 -27.18 -2.95 10.43
C GLN A 60 -26.83 -2.07 11.64
N LYS A 61 -25.87 -1.14 11.50
CA LYS A 61 -25.40 -0.15 12.50
C LYS A 61 -24.75 -0.74 13.77
N THR A 62 -25.30 -1.80 14.35
CA THR A 62 -24.75 -2.48 15.53
C THR A 62 -24.42 -3.93 15.21
N HIS A 63 -23.49 -4.49 15.98
CA HIS A 63 -23.04 -5.86 15.78
C HIS A 63 -24.14 -6.87 16.14
N GLU A 64 -24.86 -6.61 17.23
CA GLU A 64 -25.97 -7.44 17.71
C GLU A 64 -27.11 -7.47 16.70
N ASN A 65 -27.42 -6.31 16.10
CA ASN A 65 -28.44 -6.23 15.05
C ASN A 65 -28.01 -6.97 13.78
N ALA A 66 -26.72 -6.94 13.44
CA ALA A 66 -26.20 -7.71 12.31
C ALA A 66 -26.28 -9.22 12.54
N LEU A 67 -26.06 -9.70 13.76
CA LEU A 67 -26.20 -11.12 14.10
C LEU A 67 -27.66 -11.58 14.09
N ALA A 68 -28.58 -10.72 14.54
CA ALA A 68 -30.01 -11.02 14.56
C ALA A 68 -30.65 -11.00 13.15
N ASN A 69 -30.10 -10.22 12.22
CA ASN A 69 -30.64 -10.04 10.88
C ASN A 69 -29.63 -10.49 9.80
N PRO A 70 -29.41 -11.80 9.62
CA PRO A 70 -28.62 -12.30 8.52
C PRO A 70 -29.29 -12.00 7.17
N PRO A 71 -28.53 -11.70 6.10
CA PRO A 71 -29.09 -11.59 4.76
C PRO A 71 -29.62 -12.94 4.28
N LEU A 72 -30.67 -12.93 3.45
CA LEU A 72 -31.36 -14.13 2.96
C LEU A 72 -30.39 -15.16 2.35
N GLU A 73 -29.43 -14.68 1.55
CA GLU A 73 -28.41 -15.52 0.91
C GLU A 73 -27.60 -16.35 1.91
N MET A 74 -27.43 -15.86 3.15
CA MET A 74 -26.70 -16.56 4.21
C MET A 74 -27.59 -17.48 5.04
N LEU A 75 -28.91 -17.29 5.02
CA LEU A 75 -29.86 -18.25 5.59
C LEU A 75 -29.78 -19.57 4.83
N ASP A 76 -29.76 -19.49 3.50
CA ASP A 76 -29.72 -20.67 2.62
C ASP A 76 -28.32 -21.31 2.57
N ARG A 77 -27.25 -20.50 2.61
CA ARG A 77 -25.86 -20.96 2.43
C ARG A 77 -25.12 -21.30 3.73
N GLY A 78 -25.68 -20.93 4.89
CA GLY A 78 -25.15 -21.27 6.21
C GLY A 78 -24.91 -20.06 7.10
N VAL A 79 -25.77 -19.88 8.10
CA VAL A 79 -25.77 -18.75 9.03
C VAL A 79 -24.45 -18.64 9.83
N ASN A 80 -23.81 -19.76 10.15
CA ASN A 80 -22.51 -19.78 10.84
C ASN A 80 -21.45 -18.98 10.06
N GLN A 81 -21.50 -19.03 8.73
CA GLN A 81 -20.57 -18.28 7.91
C GLN A 81 -20.77 -16.76 7.99
N TRP A 82 -22.01 -16.32 8.18
CA TRP A 82 -22.35 -14.92 8.42
C TRP A 82 -21.88 -14.47 9.81
N VAL A 83 -22.10 -15.30 10.84
CA VAL A 83 -21.63 -15.04 12.20
C VAL A 83 -20.10 -14.86 12.23
N ASP A 84 -19.34 -15.73 11.56
CA ASP A 84 -17.88 -15.60 11.44
C ASP A 84 -17.45 -14.25 10.82
N LEU A 85 -18.14 -13.82 9.76
CA LEU A 85 -17.89 -12.56 9.08
C LEU A 85 -18.17 -11.38 10.02
N CYS A 86 -19.32 -11.38 10.69
CA CYS A 86 -19.70 -10.37 11.67
C CYS A 86 -18.66 -10.25 12.78
N ASN A 87 -18.22 -11.39 13.34
CA ASN A 87 -17.19 -11.43 14.38
C ASN A 87 -15.85 -10.88 13.87
N HIS A 88 -15.45 -11.23 12.65
CA HIS A 88 -14.24 -10.69 12.04
C HIS A 88 -14.31 -9.16 11.89
N LEU A 89 -15.40 -8.64 11.33
CA LEU A 89 -15.60 -7.20 11.10
C LEU A 89 -15.71 -6.43 12.42
N ASN A 90 -16.28 -7.05 13.46
CA ASN A 90 -16.40 -6.44 14.78
C ASN A 90 -15.10 -6.51 15.61
N SER A 91 -14.15 -7.37 15.22
CA SER A 91 -12.91 -7.58 15.96
C SER A 91 -12.06 -6.30 16.09
N ASN A 92 -11.45 -6.11 17.26
CA ASN A 92 -10.56 -4.98 17.51
C ASN A 92 -9.38 -4.93 16.53
N LYS A 93 -8.86 -6.11 16.13
CA LYS A 93 -7.79 -6.24 15.15
C LYS A 93 -8.20 -5.65 13.79
N PHE A 94 -9.38 -6.02 13.29
CA PHE A 94 -9.89 -5.51 12.03
C PHE A 94 -10.19 -4.01 12.10
N LYS A 95 -10.90 -3.56 13.15
CA LYS A 95 -11.23 -2.14 13.35
C LYS A 95 -9.98 -1.26 13.36
N LYS A 96 -8.94 -1.63 14.12
CA LYS A 96 -7.66 -0.91 14.15
C LYS A 96 -7.03 -0.85 12.75
N ALA A 97 -6.91 -1.98 12.07
CA ALA A 97 -6.34 -2.04 10.72
C ALA A 97 -7.14 -1.20 9.71
N SER A 98 -8.47 -1.27 9.77
CA SER A 98 -9.37 -0.50 8.90
C SER A 98 -9.22 1.00 9.14
N SER A 99 -9.25 1.46 10.39
CA SER A 99 -9.08 2.88 10.73
C SER A 99 -7.72 3.40 10.28
N SER A 100 -6.62 2.66 10.52
CA SER A 100 -5.30 3.04 10.01
C SER A 100 -5.27 3.10 8.48
N ASN A 101 -5.90 2.16 7.79
CA ASN A 101 -5.96 2.17 6.32
C ASN A 101 -6.74 3.37 5.77
N ILE A 102 -7.81 3.79 6.44
CA ILE A 102 -8.58 4.98 6.05
C ILE A 102 -7.70 6.23 6.16
N VAL A 103 -7.02 6.42 7.30
CA VAL A 103 -6.10 7.55 7.51
C VAL A 103 -4.93 7.52 6.52
N ASN A 104 -4.37 6.35 6.23
CA ASN A 104 -3.28 6.23 5.27
C ASN A 104 -3.73 6.54 3.84
N ARG A 105 -4.96 6.17 3.47
CA ARG A 105 -5.53 6.51 2.16
C ARG A 105 -5.90 7.98 2.04
N SER A 106 -6.29 8.64 3.13
CA SER A 106 -6.56 10.08 3.12
C SER A 106 -5.28 10.92 2.99
N LYS A 107 -4.13 10.40 3.43
CA LYS A 107 -2.82 11.05 3.31
C LYS A 107 -2.17 10.89 1.92
N LYS A 108 -2.87 10.31 0.93
CA LYS A 108 -2.26 9.99 -0.36
C LYS A 108 -2.31 11.18 -1.32
N TYR A 109 -1.14 11.71 -1.66
CA TYR A 109 -0.95 12.52 -2.85
C TYR A 109 -0.44 11.66 -4.00
N ASN A 110 -0.77 12.05 -5.24
CA ASN A 110 -0.39 11.29 -6.42
C ASN A 110 0.99 11.73 -6.91
N HIS A 111 1.89 10.76 -7.13
CA HIS A 111 3.11 10.97 -7.90
C HIS A 111 2.78 11.29 -9.36
N ARG A 112 3.73 11.93 -10.05
CA ARG A 112 3.62 12.43 -11.43
C ARG A 112 4.60 11.78 -12.39
N THR A 113 5.33 10.76 -11.94
CA THR A 113 6.35 10.05 -12.71
C THR A 113 5.77 9.09 -13.76
N GLY A 114 4.45 8.92 -13.79
CA GLY A 114 3.78 7.98 -14.68
C GLY A 114 4.14 6.54 -14.33
N SER A 115 4.58 5.76 -15.32
CA SER A 115 5.02 4.37 -15.16
C SER A 115 6.50 4.22 -14.81
N ARG A 116 7.26 5.33 -14.70
CA ARG A 116 8.68 5.27 -14.39
C ARG A 116 8.87 4.87 -12.92
N PRO A 117 9.62 3.78 -12.63
CA PRO A 117 9.90 3.40 -11.26
C PRO A 117 10.83 4.43 -10.60
N PHE A 118 10.71 4.60 -9.28
CA PHE A 118 11.54 5.56 -8.56
C PHE A 118 13.02 5.20 -8.58
N SER A 119 13.38 3.92 -8.54
CA SER A 119 14.79 3.47 -8.63
C SER A 119 15.49 4.00 -9.88
N TYR A 120 14.80 3.96 -11.03
CA TYR A 120 15.32 4.51 -12.27
C TYR A 120 15.52 6.03 -12.22
N ILE A 121 14.66 6.74 -11.48
CA ILE A 121 14.78 8.19 -11.32
C ILE A 121 15.95 8.50 -10.40
N VAL A 122 16.09 7.79 -9.28
CA VAL A 122 17.23 7.91 -8.36
C VAL A 122 18.54 7.67 -9.10
N GLU A 123 18.64 6.58 -9.88
CA GLU A 123 19.82 6.29 -10.71
C GLU A 123 20.17 7.46 -11.64
N LYS A 124 19.18 8.06 -12.30
CA LYS A 124 19.39 9.26 -13.12
C LYS A 124 19.86 10.47 -12.32
N MET A 125 19.29 10.71 -11.15
CA MET A 125 19.72 11.82 -10.29
C MET A 125 21.17 11.63 -9.85
N VAL A 126 21.58 10.38 -9.58
CA VAL A 126 22.99 10.03 -9.28
C VAL A 126 23.89 10.26 -10.50
N GLU A 127 23.47 9.84 -11.71
CA GLU A 127 24.20 10.09 -12.96
C GLU A 127 24.37 11.59 -13.24
N ASP A 128 23.35 12.40 -12.92
CA ASP A 128 23.38 13.87 -13.03
C ASP A 128 24.23 14.54 -11.92
N GLY A 129 24.81 13.75 -11.01
CA GLY A 129 25.69 14.23 -9.94
C GLY A 129 24.95 14.90 -8.77
N LEU A 130 23.64 14.65 -8.62
CA LEU A 130 22.89 15.18 -7.50
C LEU A 130 23.22 14.46 -6.19
N LYS A 131 23.53 15.27 -5.19
CA LYS A 131 24.06 14.86 -3.88
C LYS A 131 23.06 14.05 -3.04
N PHE A 132 21.82 14.52 -3.00
CA PHE A 132 20.71 13.88 -2.29
C PHE A 132 19.69 13.38 -3.32
N SER A 133 20.07 12.30 -4.01
CA SER A 133 19.34 11.74 -5.15
C SER A 133 17.90 11.29 -4.82
N GLU A 134 17.65 10.79 -3.62
CA GLU A 134 16.33 10.34 -3.15
C GLU A 134 15.43 11.55 -2.79
N VAL A 135 15.99 12.58 -2.14
CA VAL A 135 15.26 13.83 -1.85
C VAL A 135 14.89 14.55 -3.15
N ASN A 136 15.83 14.64 -4.09
CA ASN A 136 15.57 15.21 -5.42
C ASN A 136 14.56 14.37 -6.21
N THR A 137 14.61 13.04 -6.08
CA THR A 137 13.60 12.15 -6.69
C THR A 137 12.22 12.42 -6.10
N PHE A 138 12.10 12.71 -4.79
CA PHE A 138 10.83 13.11 -4.19
C PHE A 138 10.30 14.43 -4.80
N GLU A 139 11.16 15.45 -4.94
CA GLU A 139 10.77 16.70 -5.62
C GLU A 139 10.27 16.43 -7.04
N PHE A 140 11.04 15.70 -7.84
CA PHE A 140 10.69 15.34 -9.21
C PHE A 140 9.39 14.53 -9.28
N ALA A 141 9.17 13.63 -8.31
CA ALA A 141 8.03 12.76 -8.27
C ALA A 141 6.72 13.47 -7.97
N TYR A 142 6.75 14.52 -7.16
CA TYR A 142 5.54 15.11 -6.60
C TYR A 142 5.33 16.57 -6.98
N SER A 143 6.36 17.26 -7.47
CA SER A 143 6.20 18.55 -8.14
C SER A 143 5.73 18.35 -9.59
N GLY A 144 4.95 19.30 -10.10
CA GLY A 144 4.64 19.40 -11.52
C GLY A 144 5.77 20.09 -12.29
N ASN A 145 5.58 20.23 -13.61
CA ASN A 145 6.49 21.00 -14.45
C ASN A 145 6.76 22.38 -13.81
N ASN A 146 8.02 22.84 -13.89
CA ASN A 146 8.51 24.08 -13.29
C ASN A 146 8.33 24.16 -11.76
N LYS A 147 8.49 23.03 -11.04
CA LYS A 147 8.33 22.94 -9.57
C LYS A 147 6.93 23.40 -9.09
N CYS A 148 5.91 23.23 -9.92
CA CYS A 148 4.55 23.58 -9.56
C CYS A 148 3.93 22.49 -8.66
N TRP A 149 3.93 22.74 -7.35
CA TRP A 149 3.36 21.83 -6.37
C TRP A 149 1.83 21.83 -6.43
N THR A 150 1.24 20.65 -6.65
CA THR A 150 -0.23 20.50 -6.61
C THR A 150 -0.73 20.03 -5.24
N TRP A 151 0.17 19.44 -4.44
CA TRP A 151 -0.17 18.94 -3.11
C TRP A 151 0.66 19.69 -2.06
N ASN A 152 0.00 20.56 -1.29
CA ASN A 152 0.67 21.34 -0.24
C ASN A 152 1.34 20.45 0.81
N ALA A 153 0.77 19.29 1.11
CA ALA A 153 1.37 18.32 2.02
C ALA A 153 2.71 17.77 1.48
N ALA A 154 2.80 17.44 0.19
CA ALA A 154 4.04 16.97 -0.41
C ALA A 154 5.08 18.10 -0.47
N LYS A 155 4.66 19.33 -0.76
CA LYS A 155 5.55 20.49 -0.70
C LYS A 155 6.12 20.69 0.71
N ALA A 156 5.26 20.69 1.73
CA ALA A 156 5.69 20.87 3.12
C ALA A 156 6.67 19.77 3.55
N GLN A 157 6.45 18.52 3.13
CA GLN A 157 7.38 17.42 3.38
C GLN A 157 8.72 17.62 2.66
N HIS A 158 8.70 18.05 1.39
CA HIS A 158 9.94 18.37 0.68
C HIS A 158 10.69 19.54 1.35
N ASP A 159 9.99 20.61 1.71
CA ASP A 159 10.59 21.76 2.40
C ASP A 159 11.23 21.33 3.73
N GLU A 160 10.59 20.42 4.47
CA GLU A 160 11.16 19.84 5.71
C GLU A 160 12.39 18.96 5.44
N MET A 161 12.39 18.15 4.37
CA MET A 161 13.56 17.37 3.96
C MET A 161 14.73 18.29 3.60
N PHE A 162 14.47 19.38 2.89
CA PHE A 162 15.49 20.34 2.48
C PHE A 162 16.13 21.04 3.69
N VAL A 163 15.34 21.37 4.72
CA VAL A 163 15.87 21.89 5.99
C VAL A 163 16.77 20.86 6.66
N LYS A 164 16.34 19.60 6.74
CA LYS A 164 17.12 18.50 7.35
C LYS A 164 18.39 18.17 6.59
N GLU A 165 18.35 18.28 5.27
CA GLU A 165 19.51 18.16 4.40
C GLU A 165 20.58 19.21 4.77
N HIS A 166 20.16 20.46 4.92
CA HIS A 166 21.04 21.54 5.31
C HIS A 166 21.58 21.37 6.74
N GLU A 167 20.74 20.97 7.70
CA GLU A 167 21.15 20.65 9.07
C GLU A 167 22.23 19.54 9.09
N TYR A 168 22.02 18.46 8.33
CA TYR A 168 22.98 17.37 8.19
C TYR A 168 24.34 17.85 7.66
N LEU A 169 24.34 18.70 6.62
CA LEU A 169 25.59 19.25 6.08
C LEU A 169 26.33 20.11 7.11
N ILE A 170 25.62 20.94 7.88
CA ILE A 170 26.23 21.77 8.95
C ILE A 170 26.87 20.89 10.03
N GLU A 171 26.18 19.85 10.48
CA GLU A 171 26.70 18.94 11.51
C GLU A 171 27.96 18.22 11.01
N ARG A 172 27.89 17.66 9.81
CA ARG A 172 29.02 16.99 9.16
C ARG A 172 30.21 17.94 8.94
N ALA A 173 29.97 19.21 8.62
CA ALA A 173 31.04 20.19 8.42
C ALA A 173 31.81 20.44 9.72
N LYS A 174 31.08 20.55 10.84
CA LYS A 174 31.66 20.70 12.18
C LYS A 174 32.47 19.47 12.58
N GLU A 175 31.95 18.27 12.32
CA GLU A 175 32.66 17.01 12.62
C GLU A 175 33.98 16.91 11.85
N GLN A 176 33.99 17.31 10.58
CA GLN A 176 35.19 17.30 9.74
C GLN A 176 36.14 18.48 9.99
N GLN A 177 35.78 19.40 10.90
CA GLN A 177 36.55 20.62 11.18
C GLN A 177 36.89 21.41 9.90
N LEU A 178 35.96 21.44 8.94
CA LEU A 178 36.14 22.13 7.67
C LEU A 178 36.23 23.65 7.91
N PRO A 179 37.14 24.37 7.23
CA PRO A 179 37.15 25.82 7.22
C PRO A 179 35.80 26.41 6.78
N GLU A 180 35.37 27.51 7.40
CA GLU A 180 34.09 28.18 7.11
C GLU A 180 33.97 28.66 5.64
N ASP A 181 35.10 28.74 4.93
CA ASP A 181 35.18 29.20 3.53
C ASP A 181 34.79 28.13 2.49
N ILE A 182 34.58 26.86 2.89
CA ILE A 182 34.18 25.80 1.96
C ILE A 182 32.65 25.76 1.87
N PRO A 183 32.06 25.88 0.66
CA PRO A 183 30.62 25.73 0.48
C PRO A 183 30.12 24.37 0.95
N LEU A 184 29.08 24.35 1.80
CA LEU A 184 28.47 23.12 2.32
C LEU A 184 27.96 22.21 1.17
N GLU A 185 27.56 22.83 0.08
CA GLU A 185 27.08 22.20 -1.15
C GLU A 185 28.16 21.34 -1.82
N GLU A 186 29.44 21.65 -1.63
CA GLU A 186 30.58 20.93 -2.25
C GLU A 186 31.12 19.78 -1.39
N MET A 187 30.66 19.64 -0.14
CA MET A 187 31.17 18.60 0.76
C MET A 187 30.87 17.17 0.27
N PRO A 188 31.81 16.23 0.26
CA PRO A 188 31.50 14.85 -0.10
C PRO A 188 30.59 14.18 0.95
N ILE A 189 29.60 13.39 0.48
CA ILE A 189 28.78 12.52 1.35
C ILE A 189 29.25 11.08 1.18
N ASP A 190 29.85 10.54 2.23
CA ASP A 190 30.29 9.13 2.32
C ASP A 190 29.30 8.24 3.08
N ASP A 191 28.28 8.83 3.70
CA ASP A 191 27.28 8.12 4.48
C ASP A 191 26.14 7.63 3.58
N LEU A 192 26.17 6.33 3.28
CA LEU A 192 25.15 5.61 2.52
C LEU A 192 23.73 5.72 3.13
N HIS A 193 23.60 6.11 4.40
CA HIS A 193 22.33 6.22 5.10
C HIS A 193 21.86 7.65 5.35
N ALA A 194 22.62 8.67 4.91
CA ALA A 194 22.28 10.08 5.12
C ALA A 194 20.88 10.42 4.58
N GLU A 195 20.59 10.11 3.32
CA GLU A 195 19.30 10.42 2.69
C GLU A 195 18.13 9.73 3.41
N ILE A 196 18.35 8.48 3.82
CA ILE A 196 17.33 7.69 4.53
C ILE A 196 17.04 8.33 5.89
N ASN A 197 18.08 8.76 6.61
CA ASN A 197 17.95 9.42 7.91
C ASN A 197 17.27 10.79 7.80
N ILE A 198 17.45 11.50 6.68
CA ILE A 198 16.75 12.75 6.36
C ILE A 198 15.26 12.49 6.07
N MET A 199 14.94 11.51 5.23
CA MET A 199 13.56 11.28 4.78
C MET A 199 12.67 10.57 5.81
N MET A 200 13.22 9.65 6.62
CA MET A 200 12.47 8.87 7.61
C MET A 200 11.63 9.69 8.60
N PRO A 201 12.15 10.76 9.25
CA PRO A 201 11.35 11.56 10.19
C PRO A 201 10.20 12.30 9.49
N VAL A 202 10.37 12.67 8.21
CA VAL A 202 9.40 13.45 7.43
C VAL A 202 8.28 12.59 6.83
N LEU A 203 8.65 11.45 6.25
CA LEU A 203 7.70 10.54 5.58
C LEU A 203 7.12 9.49 6.54
N GLY A 204 7.74 9.33 7.69
CA GLY A 204 7.43 8.30 8.68
C GLY A 204 7.99 6.93 8.29
N THR A 205 8.09 6.06 9.28
CA THR A 205 8.47 4.65 9.12
C THR A 205 7.27 3.75 9.35
N LYS A 206 7.23 2.59 8.69
CA LYS A 206 6.22 1.57 9.01
C LYS A 206 6.79 0.68 10.11
N PRO A 207 6.09 0.49 11.25
CA PRO A 207 6.55 -0.41 12.30
C PRO A 207 6.83 -1.81 11.72
N GLY A 208 8.06 -2.32 11.89
CA GLY A 208 8.48 -3.64 11.41
C GLY A 208 8.81 -3.73 9.92
N ARG A 209 8.87 -2.62 9.16
CA ARG A 209 9.46 -2.58 7.81
C ARG A 209 10.22 -1.27 7.59
N ARG A 210 11.50 -1.37 7.24
CA ARG A 210 12.27 -0.22 6.73
C ARG A 210 11.60 0.25 5.44
N ILE A 211 10.91 1.38 5.48
CA ILE A 211 10.40 2.04 4.28
C ILE A 211 11.44 3.09 3.92
N LEU A 212 12.21 2.79 2.88
CA LEU A 212 12.99 3.78 2.16
C LEU A 212 11.98 4.60 1.36
N GLY A 213 11.99 5.92 1.54
CA GLY A 213 10.88 6.85 1.30
C GLY A 213 10.20 6.81 -0.09
N LEU A 214 10.79 6.11 -1.05
CA LEU A 214 10.29 5.96 -2.41
C LEU A 214 9.84 4.53 -2.76
N GLY A 215 9.61 3.66 -1.77
CA GLY A 215 9.07 2.32 -2.02
C GLY A 215 10.07 1.34 -2.66
N GLY A 216 11.36 1.67 -2.67
CA GLY A 216 12.43 0.76 -3.03
C GLY A 216 12.72 -0.24 -1.91
N GLY A 217 12.50 -1.53 -2.17
CA GLY A 217 13.06 -2.62 -1.39
C GLY A 217 14.41 -3.02 -1.98
N HIS A 218 15.41 -2.14 -1.90
CA HIS A 218 16.80 -2.49 -2.23
C HIS A 218 17.65 -2.39 -0.96
N LEU A 219 17.82 -3.55 -0.32
CA LEU A 219 19.08 -4.26 -0.17
C LEU A 219 18.79 -5.76 -0.33
#